data_AF-A0A544T390-F1
#
_entry.id   AF-A0A544T390-F1
#
_cell.length_a   1.000
_cell.length_b   1.000
_cell.length_c   1.000
_cell.angle_alpha   90.00
_cell.angle_beta   90.00
_cell.angle_gamma   90.00
#
_symmetry.space_group_name_H-M   'P 1'
#
loop_
_entity.id
_entity.type
_entity.pdbx_description
1 polymer ?
#
loop_
_entity_poly.entity_id
_entity_poly.type
_entity_poly.pdbx_seq_one_letter_code
_entity_poly.pdbx_strand_id
1 'polypeptide(L)'
;MHGLRRKRHIHASCEQKLYAVQEVLLEKRSRKDIATELNVSVNSITTWIKKYKEYGENGFTSVTQYEIKRLKEIEKNYYKLININTQDVT
;
A
#
# COMPACT_ATOMS: atom_id res chain seq x y z
N MET A 1 28.40 -28.16 -2.52
CA MET A 1 28.49 -26.70 -2.75
C MET A 1 27.43 -26.27 -3.78
N HIS A 2 26.19 -25.99 -3.38
CA HIS A 2 25.21 -25.30 -4.25
C HIS A 2 24.74 -24.06 -3.49
N GLY A 3 25.41 -22.93 -3.73
CA GLY A 3 24.95 -21.64 -3.27
C GLY A 3 23.69 -21.27 -4.02
N LEU A 4 22.53 -21.51 -3.40
CA LEU A 4 21.24 -21.02 -3.89
C LEU A 4 21.32 -19.49 -3.91
N ARG A 5 21.59 -18.94 -5.10
CA ARG A 5 21.58 -17.51 -5.37
C ARG A 5 20.21 -16.99 -4.90
N ARG A 6 20.17 -16.29 -3.76
CA ARG A 6 18.92 -15.75 -3.19
C ARG A 6 18.25 -14.93 -4.29
N LYS A 7 17.10 -15.42 -4.79
CA LYS A 7 16.28 -14.71 -5.77
C LYS A 7 16.07 -13.30 -5.21
N ARG A 8 16.50 -12.28 -5.96
CA ARG A 8 16.42 -10.88 -5.52
C ARG A 8 14.96 -10.60 -5.17
N HIS A 9 14.73 -10.24 -3.91
CA HIS A 9 13.38 -10.00 -3.40
C HIS A 9 12.87 -8.72 -4.06
N ILE A 10 12.03 -8.87 -5.09
CA ILE A 10 11.39 -7.75 -5.76
C ILE A 10 10.46 -7.08 -4.75
N HIS A 11 10.70 -5.81 -4.48
CA HIS A 11 9.88 -5.04 -3.56
C HIS A 11 8.65 -4.54 -4.32
N ALA A 12 7.52 -5.25 -4.16
CA ALA A 12 6.24 -4.79 -4.70
C ALA A 12 5.79 -3.51 -3.97
N SER A 13 5.34 -2.52 -4.74
CA SER A 13 4.76 -1.28 -4.22
C SER A 13 3.44 -1.54 -3.49
N CYS A 14 3.05 -0.64 -2.58
CA CYS A 14 1.79 -0.73 -1.83
C CYS A 14 0.59 -0.91 -2.78
N GLU A 15 0.55 -0.13 -3.85
CA GLU A 15 -0.48 -0.17 -4.89
C GLU A 15 -0.56 -1.54 -5.58
N GLN A 16 0.59 -2.15 -5.92
CA GLN A 16 0.63 -3.48 -6.54
C GLN A 16 0.11 -4.57 -5.60
N LYS A 17 0.37 -4.44 -4.28
CA LYS A 17 -0.15 -5.38 -3.28
C LYS A 17 -1.66 -5.24 -3.14
N LEU A 18 -2.17 -4.01 -3.11
CA LEU A 18 -3.60 -3.73 -3.05
C LEU A 18 -4.33 -4.27 -4.27
N TYR A 19 -3.82 -3.96 -5.47
CA TYR A 19 -4.35 -4.49 -6.73
C TYR A 19 -4.42 -6.03 -6.70
N ALA A 20 -3.31 -6.68 -6.33
CA ALA A 20 -3.26 -8.14 -6.26
C ALA A 20 -4.30 -8.74 -5.29
N VAL A 21 -4.52 -8.10 -4.14
CA VAL A 21 -5.50 -8.57 -3.17
C VAL A 21 -6.93 -8.32 -3.64
N GLN A 22 -7.19 -7.16 -4.25
CA GLN A 22 -8.50 -6.83 -4.82
C GLN A 22 -8.87 -7.80 -5.95
N GLU A 23 -7.97 -8.09 -6.89
CA GLU A 23 -8.22 -9.04 -7.98
C GLU A 23 -8.50 -10.46 -7.47
N VAL A 24 -7.79 -10.92 -6.43
CA VAL A 24 -8.06 -12.24 -5.83
C VAL A 24 -9.40 -12.27 -5.09
N LEU A 25 -9.78 -11.19 -4.39
CA LEU A 25 -11.00 -11.14 -3.58
C LEU A 25 -12.26 -10.84 -4.40
N LEU A 26 -12.16 -9.95 -5.39
CA LEU A 26 -13.26 -9.48 -6.24
C LEU A 26 -13.42 -10.35 -7.48
N GLU A 27 -12.37 -10.48 -8.29
CA GLU A 27 -12.44 -11.24 -9.55
C GLU A 27 -12.25 -12.76 -9.35
N LYS A 28 -11.94 -13.21 -8.12
CA LYS A 28 -11.58 -14.61 -7.80
C LYS A 28 -10.48 -15.16 -8.70
N ARG A 29 -9.61 -14.29 -9.22
CA ARG A 29 -8.48 -14.72 -10.04
C ARG A 29 -7.54 -15.63 -9.26
N SER A 30 -6.93 -16.55 -9.98
CA SER A 30 -5.96 -17.48 -9.42
C SER A 30 -4.73 -16.71 -8.93
N ARG A 31 -4.37 -16.94 -7.65
CA ARG A 31 -3.19 -16.36 -7.00
C ARG A 31 -1.90 -16.62 -7.77
N LYS A 32 -1.84 -17.70 -8.56
CA LYS A 32 -0.68 -18.06 -9.39
C LYS A 32 -0.53 -17.12 -10.59
N ASP A 33 -1.63 -16.79 -11.26
CA ASP A 33 -1.64 -15.92 -12.42
C ASP A 33 -1.18 -14.51 -12.05
N ILE A 34 -1.73 -13.96 -10.97
CA ILE A 34 -1.33 -12.64 -10.45
C ILE A 34 0.12 -12.64 -9.96
N ALA A 35 0.55 -13.75 -9.33
CA ALA A 35 1.94 -13.88 -8.91
C ALA A 35 2.91 -13.88 -10.11
N THR A 36 2.55 -14.54 -11.21
CA THR A 36 3.31 -14.53 -12.45
C THR A 36 3.33 -13.14 -13.09
N GLU A 37 2.18 -12.48 -13.19
CA GLU A 37 2.03 -11.13 -13.75
C GLU A 37 2.87 -10.10 -13.00
N LEU A 38 2.80 -10.11 -11.67
CA LEU A 38 3.54 -9.18 -10.81
C LEU A 38 4.98 -9.64 -10.52
N ASN A 39 5.41 -10.76 -11.11
CA ASN A 39 6.70 -11.42 -10.86
C ASN A 39 7.02 -11.65 -9.37
N VAL A 40 5.98 -11.92 -8.58
CA VAL A 40 6.07 -12.13 -7.13
C VAL A 40 5.83 -13.58 -6.77
N SER A 41 6.18 -13.96 -5.55
CA SER A 41 5.91 -15.32 -5.06
C SER A 41 4.45 -15.46 -4.64
N VAL A 42 3.85 -16.62 -4.89
CA VAL A 42 2.47 -16.94 -4.45
C VAL A 42 2.32 -16.84 -2.92
N ASN A 43 3.39 -17.16 -2.17
CA ASN A 43 3.44 -16.95 -0.72
C ASN A 43 3.33 -15.47 -0.35
N SER A 44 3.90 -14.57 -1.14
CA SER A 44 3.78 -13.12 -0.94
C SER A 44 2.32 -12.69 -1.08
N ILE A 45 1.62 -13.12 -2.15
CA ILE A 45 0.19 -12.85 -2.35
C ILE A 45 -0.63 -13.34 -1.14
N THR A 46 -0.36 -14.56 -0.67
CA THR A 46 -1.07 -15.14 0.48
C THR A 46 -0.84 -14.33 1.76
N THR A 47 0.39 -13.86 1.98
CA THR A 47 0.73 -12.98 3.10
C THR A 47 0.03 -11.63 2.99
N TRP A 48 -0.07 -11.07 1.79
CA TRP A 48 -0.78 -9.81 1.53
C TRP A 48 -2.28 -9.94 1.80
N ILE A 49 -2.93 -11.00 1.32
CA ILE A 49 -4.35 -11.26 1.59
C ILE A 49 -4.59 -11.38 3.10
N LYS A 50 -3.71 -12.09 3.82
CA LYS A 50 -3.83 -12.23 5.28
C LYS A 50 -3.72 -10.86 5.97
N LYS A 51 -2.71 -10.07 5.63
CA LYS A 51 -2.55 -8.70 6.15
C LYS A 51 -3.75 -7.80 5.84
N TYR A 52 -4.31 -7.92 4.63
CA TYR A 52 -5.49 -7.15 4.24
C TYR A 52 -6.74 -7.57 5.01
N LYS A 53 -6.90 -8.85 5.36
CA LYS A 53 -8.00 -9.30 6.22
C LYS A 53 -7.87 -8.80 7.66
N GLU A 54 -6.65 -8.70 8.19
CA GLU A 54 -6.41 -8.26 9.57
C GLU A 54 -6.45 -6.73 9.71
N TYR A 55 -5.91 -5.99 8.74
CA TYR A 55 -5.69 -4.54 8.85
C TYR A 55 -6.35 -3.72 7.72
N GLY A 56 -7.06 -4.36 6.80
CA GLY A 56 -7.63 -3.69 5.62
C GLY A 56 -6.56 -3.10 4.69
N GLU A 57 -6.92 -2.02 4.02
CA GLU A 57 -6.00 -1.21 3.19
C GLU A 57 -4.83 -0.63 4.00
N ASN A 58 -5.04 -0.38 5.29
CA ASN A 58 -4.03 0.14 6.20
C ASN A 58 -2.90 -0.87 6.49
N GLY A 59 -3.10 -2.15 6.19
CA GLY A 59 -2.07 -3.19 6.36
C GLY A 59 -0.89 -3.07 5.41
N PHE A 60 -1.02 -2.28 4.33
CA PHE A 60 0.03 -2.06 3.34
C PHE A 60 0.70 -0.69 3.48
N THR A 61 0.04 0.27 4.12
CA THR A 61 0.68 1.51 4.57
C THR A 61 1.51 1.22 5.81
N SER A 62 2.81 1.49 5.76
CA SER A 62 3.58 1.52 7.01
C SER A 62 3.00 2.59 7.92
N VAL A 63 2.97 2.34 9.23
CA VAL A 63 2.52 3.33 10.24
C VAL A 63 3.17 4.70 9.99
N THR A 64 4.44 4.69 9.59
CA THR A 64 5.21 5.86 9.18
C THR A 64 4.57 6.63 8.02
N GLN A 65 4.10 5.95 6.98
CA GLN A 65 3.54 6.61 5.79
C GLN A 65 2.11 7.14 6.04
N TYR A 66 1.33 6.45 6.89
CA TYR A 66 0.03 6.95 7.34
C TYR A 66 0.19 8.24 8.15
N GLU A 67 1.08 8.25 9.14
CA GLU A 67 1.30 9.42 9.99
C GLU A 67 1.82 10.62 9.17
N ILE A 68 2.75 10.39 8.22
CA ILE A 68 3.22 11.43 7.31
C ILE A 68 2.08 12.00 6.45
N LYS A 69 1.20 11.14 5.91
CA LYS A 69 0.06 11.58 5.10
C LYS A 69 -0.92 12.40 5.93
N ARG A 70 -1.22 11.94 7.15
CA ARG A 70 -2.10 12.62 8.11
C ARG A 70 -1.56 14.00 8.51
N LEU A 71 -0.27 14.10 8.84
CA LEU A 71 0.37 15.36 9.21
C LEU A 71 0.36 16.37 8.06
N LYS A 72 0.64 15.93 6.82
CA LYS A 72 0.55 16.79 5.64
C LYS A 72 -0.85 17.34 5.39
N GLU A 73 -1.89 16.54 5.66
CA GLU A 73 -3.27 16.96 5.48
C GLU A 73 -3.70 18.00 6.53
N ILE A 74 -3.25 17.81 7.78
CA ILE A 74 -3.43 18.79 8.86
C ILE A 74 -2.73 20.12 8.51
N GLU A 75 -1.48 20.05 8.06
CA GLU A 75 -0.69 21.22 7.66
C GLU A 75 -1.37 22.00 6.53
N LYS A 76 -1.85 21.31 5.49
CA LYS A 76 -2.59 21.91 4.38
C LYS A 76 -3.88 22.60 4.84
N ASN A 77 -4.62 21.96 5.76
CA ASN A 77 -5.84 22.54 6.30
C ASN A 77 -5.55 23.79 7.15
N TYR A 78 -4.49 23.76 7.95
CA TYR A 78 -4.05 24.91 8.74
C TYR A 78 -3.73 26.12 7.87
N TYR A 79 -2.92 25.96 6.82
CA TYR A 79 -2.61 27.07 5.92
C TYR A 79 -3.84 27.60 5.17
N LYS A 80 -4.81 26.73 4.88
CA LYS A 80 -6.08 27.13 4.28
C LYS A 80 -6.90 28.02 5.22
N LEU A 81 -6.97 27.68 6.51
CA LEU A 81 -7.68 28.49 7.52
C LEU A 81 -7.04 29.85 7.74
N ILE A 82 -5.69 29.92 7.79
CA ILE A 82 -4.97 31.20 7.90
C ILE A 82 -5.28 32.09 6.70
N ASN A 83 -5.20 31.56 5.49
CA ASN A 83 -5.41 32.35 4.27
C ASN A 83 -6.84 32.89 4.15
N ILE A 84 -7.84 32.17 4.68
CA ILE A 84 -9.24 32.62 4.72
C ILE A 84 -9.43 33.77 5.72
N ASN A 85 -8.90 33.65 6.95
CA ASN A 85 -9.03 34.70 7.97
C ASN A 85 -8.23 35.97 7.65
N THR A 86 -7.27 35.91 6.72
CA THR A 86 -6.48 37.09 6.32
C THR A 86 -7.19 37.93 5.26
N GLN A 87 -8.25 37.41 4.61
CA GLN A 87 -9.00 38.10 3.54
C GLN A 87 -10.25 38.84 4.05
N ASP A 88 -10.61 38.70 5.33
CA ASP A 88 -11.78 39.34 5.98
C ASP A 88 -11.41 40.58 6.82
N VAL A 89 -10.11 40.90 6.92
CA VAL A 89 -9.57 42.03 7.73
C VAL A 89 -9.03 43.17 6.85
N THR A 90 -9.28 43.14 5.54
CA THR A 90 -8.94 44.21 4.58
C THR A 90 -10.18 44.77 3.90
#